data_AF-A0A967E269-F1
#
_entry.id   AF-A0A967E269-F1
#
_cell.length_a   1.000
_cell.length_b   1.000
_cell.length_c   1.000
_cell.angle_alpha   90.00
_cell.angle_beta   90.00
_cell.angle_gamma   90.00
#
_symmetry.space_group_name_H-M   'P 1'
#
loop_
_entity.id
_entity.type
_entity.pdbx_description
1 polymer ?
#
loop_
_entity_poly.entity_id
_entity_poly.type
_entity_poly.pdbx_seq_one_letter_code
_entity_poly.pdbx_strand_id
1 'polypeptide(L)'
;MMMPTQTPTDEQLKDQAIRQALSGDTIGARETVRGVVDRRYLRDAWQMMLFIESERGNVQAVKDTIVSCPDRSLLASHFYLELPQVFVKAGDRSGAIEIAKAMGEAGTLPLIGVAAHLAQDGDVAGVREALSNLEDEDLRTMILRKVSSLQPKAEQFNLREPGAGQASRSGSLAA
;
A
#
# COMPACT_ATOMS: atom_id res chain seq x y z
N MET A 1 -9.18 46.32 26.48
CA MET A 1 -9.54 44.95 26.91
C MET A 1 -8.88 43.97 25.97
N MET A 2 -7.80 43.31 26.39
CA MET A 2 -7.30 42.13 25.70
C MET A 2 -8.12 40.93 26.18
N MET A 3 -8.78 40.23 25.25
CA MET A 3 -9.38 38.93 25.55
C MET A 3 -8.23 37.97 25.90
N PRO A 4 -8.26 37.25 27.03
CA PRO A 4 -7.28 36.22 27.29
C PRO A 4 -7.47 35.12 26.23
N THR A 5 -6.51 34.97 25.32
CA THR A 5 -6.43 33.80 24.46
C THR A 5 -6.15 32.60 25.36
N GLN A 6 -7.19 31.85 25.70
CA GLN A 6 -7.03 30.55 26.34
C GLN A 6 -6.23 29.66 25.39
N THR A 7 -5.15 29.07 25.88
CA THR A 7 -4.45 28.01 25.17
C THR A 7 -5.42 26.84 24.98
N PRO A 8 -5.63 26.35 23.74
CA PRO A 8 -6.49 25.20 23.51
C PRO A 8 -6.03 23.98 24.30
N THR A 9 -6.97 23.18 24.81
CA THR A 9 -6.66 21.89 25.44
C THR A 9 -6.25 20.86 24.38
N ASP A 10 -5.55 19.81 24.79
CA ASP A 10 -5.19 18.69 23.88
C ASP A 10 -6.42 18.05 23.21
N GLU A 11 -7.55 17.96 23.92
CA GLU A 11 -8.80 17.48 23.37
C GLU A 11 -9.33 18.41 22.28
N GLN A 12 -9.30 19.74 22.51
CA GLN A 12 -9.71 20.74 21.53
C GLN A 12 -8.81 20.72 20.28
N LEU A 13 -7.49 20.55 20.46
CA LEU A 13 -6.53 20.44 19.36
C LEU A 13 -6.77 19.16 18.54
N LYS A 14 -6.98 18.01 19.21
CA LYS A 14 -7.35 16.75 18.55
C LYS A 14 -8.64 16.91 17.74
N ASP A 15 -9.69 17.48 18.32
CA ASP A 15 -10.97 17.70 17.62
C ASP A 15 -10.83 18.68 16.45
N GLN A 16 -9.99 19.72 16.59
CA GLN A 16 -9.71 20.66 15.52
C GLN A 16 -8.99 19.99 14.34
N ALA A 17 -7.96 19.20 14.62
CA ALA A 17 -7.25 18.46 13.58
C ALA A 17 -8.16 17.49 12.82
N ILE A 18 -9.04 16.78 13.54
CA ILE A 18 -10.05 15.90 12.93
C ILE A 18 -10.99 16.70 12.02
N ARG A 19 -11.48 17.86 12.47
CA ARG A 19 -12.32 18.74 11.63
C ARG A 19 -11.59 19.23 10.38
N GLN A 20 -10.31 19.60 10.50
CA GLN A 20 -9.48 20.02 9.36
C GLN A 20 -9.30 18.87 8.36
N ALA A 21 -9.01 17.65 8.83
CA ALA A 21 -8.95 16.47 7.96
C ALA A 21 -10.30 16.20 7.27
N LEU A 22 -11.42 16.33 7.99
CA LEU A 22 -12.78 16.25 7.44
C LEU A 22 -13.10 17.38 6.45
N SER A 23 -12.43 18.52 6.48
CA SER A 23 -12.56 19.54 5.43
C SER A 23 -11.56 19.36 4.29
N GLY A 24 -10.64 18.40 4.38
CA GLY A 24 -9.56 18.18 3.41
C GLY A 24 -8.31 19.03 3.62
N ASP A 25 -8.25 19.78 4.72
CA ASP A 25 -7.06 20.52 5.14
C ASP A 25 -6.09 19.58 5.88
N THR A 26 -5.44 18.69 5.13
CA THR A 26 -4.55 17.67 5.70
C THR A 26 -3.25 18.28 6.25
N ILE A 27 -2.79 19.39 5.66
CA ILE A 27 -1.62 20.13 6.15
C ILE A 27 -1.95 20.79 7.49
N GLY A 28 -3.03 21.57 7.57
CA GLY A 28 -3.44 22.24 8.79
C GLY A 28 -3.82 21.25 9.90
N ALA A 29 -4.41 20.10 9.55
CA ALA A 29 -4.65 19.03 10.51
C ALA A 29 -3.35 18.55 11.16
N ARG A 30 -2.32 18.22 10.36
CA ARG A 30 -1.01 17.77 10.89
C ARG A 30 -0.30 18.85 11.70
N GLU A 31 -0.40 20.11 11.30
CA GLU A 31 0.15 21.23 12.08
C GLU A 31 -0.54 21.36 13.44
N THR A 32 -1.86 21.24 13.49
CA THR A 32 -2.63 21.30 14.74
C THR A 32 -2.30 20.14 15.67
N VAL A 33 -2.17 18.91 15.15
CA VAL A 33 -1.83 17.73 15.97
C VAL A 33 -0.47 17.85 16.65
N ARG A 34 0.50 18.58 16.07
CA ARG A 34 1.80 18.82 16.70
C ARG A 34 1.71 19.60 18.02
N GLY A 35 0.61 20.30 18.26
CA GLY A 35 0.35 20.98 19.53
C GLY A 35 -0.17 20.06 20.64
N VAL A 36 -0.59 18.83 20.32
CA VAL A 36 -1.15 17.88 21.29
C VAL A 36 -0.03 17.22 22.08
N VAL A 37 -0.07 17.31 23.40
CA VAL A 37 0.96 16.75 24.30
C VAL A 37 0.57 15.38 24.85
N ASP A 38 -0.67 15.22 25.29
CA ASP A 38 -1.18 13.96 25.82
C ASP A 38 -1.18 12.88 24.74
N ARG A 39 -0.49 11.77 25.05
CA ARG A 39 -0.27 10.67 24.11
C ARG A 39 -1.56 9.99 23.66
N ARG A 40 -2.62 9.98 24.48
CA ARG A 40 -3.91 9.37 24.12
C ARG A 40 -4.60 10.21 23.06
N TYR A 41 -4.71 11.52 23.28
CA TYR A 41 -5.28 12.44 22.28
C TYR A 41 -4.44 12.49 21.01
N LEU A 42 -3.10 12.44 21.14
CA LEU A 42 -2.21 12.41 19.99
C LEU A 42 -2.43 11.15 19.14
N ARG A 43 -2.53 9.97 19.76
CA ARG A 43 -2.86 8.71 19.09
C ARG A 43 -4.20 8.81 18.36
N ASP A 44 -5.23 9.25 19.06
CA ASP A 44 -6.59 9.33 18.52
C ASP A 44 -6.63 10.27 17.31
N ALA A 45 -5.96 11.42 17.37
CA ALA A 45 -5.88 12.36 16.26
C ALA A 45 -5.22 11.74 15.02
N TRP A 46 -4.02 11.14 15.18
CA TRP A 46 -3.30 10.53 14.06
C TRP A 46 -4.06 9.37 13.42
N GLN A 47 -4.66 8.49 14.23
CA GLN A 47 -5.43 7.36 13.70
C GLN A 47 -6.71 7.82 12.99
N MET A 48 -7.41 8.81 13.54
CA MET A 48 -8.63 9.33 12.91
C MET A 48 -8.34 10.09 11.61
N MET A 49 -7.26 10.89 11.57
CA MET A 49 -6.81 11.55 10.35
C MET A 49 -6.50 10.53 9.25
N LEU A 50 -5.74 9.48 9.60
CA LEU A 50 -5.40 8.41 8.67
C LEU A 50 -6.65 7.70 8.14
N PHE A 51 -7.61 7.41 9.00
CA PHE A 51 -8.90 6.84 8.62
C PHE A 51 -9.65 7.74 7.64
N ILE A 52 -9.82 9.02 7.96
CA ILE A 52 -10.52 10.00 7.10
C ILE A 52 -9.87 10.12 5.71
N GLU A 53 -8.54 10.17 5.67
CA GLU A 53 -7.79 10.29 4.41
C GLU A 53 -7.92 9.02 3.56
N SER A 54 -7.96 7.84 4.21
CA SER A 54 -8.16 6.55 3.54
C SER A 54 -9.55 6.40 2.93
N GLU A 55 -10.60 6.84 3.63
CA GLU A 55 -11.99 6.79 3.14
C GLU A 55 -12.20 7.67 1.90
N ARG A 56 -11.33 8.66 1.72
CA ARG A 56 -11.31 9.53 0.52
C ARG A 56 -10.51 8.95 -0.64
N GLY A 57 -9.81 7.84 -0.43
CA GLY A 57 -8.88 7.28 -1.41
C GLY A 57 -7.70 8.21 -1.70
N ASN A 58 -7.34 9.13 -0.79
CA ASN A 58 -6.23 10.06 -1.03
C ASN A 58 -4.90 9.43 -0.60
N VAL A 59 -4.28 8.68 -1.51
CA VAL A 59 -2.99 8.00 -1.31
C VAL A 59 -1.91 8.95 -0.78
N GLN A 60 -1.79 10.14 -1.36
CA GLN A 60 -0.73 11.06 -0.99
C GLN A 60 -0.94 11.61 0.42
N ALA A 61 -2.18 11.97 0.79
CA ALA A 61 -2.49 12.42 2.15
C ALA A 61 -2.19 11.33 3.18
N VAL A 62 -2.60 10.09 2.90
CA VAL A 62 -2.30 8.92 3.76
C VAL A 62 -0.80 8.77 3.97
N LYS A 63 0.00 8.79 2.89
CA LYS A 63 1.46 8.68 2.97
C LYS A 63 2.07 9.83 3.78
N ASP A 64 1.63 11.06 3.53
CA ASP A 64 2.12 12.24 4.24
C ASP A 64 1.83 12.13 5.74
N THR A 65 0.66 11.64 6.12
CA THR A 65 0.27 11.39 7.52
C THR A 65 1.11 10.31 8.16
N ILE A 66 1.38 9.20 7.46
CA ILE A 66 2.27 8.13 7.96
C ILE A 66 3.68 8.66 8.21
N VAL A 67 4.25 9.39 7.26
CA VAL A 67 5.63 9.90 7.33
C VAL A 67 5.76 11.06 8.32
N SER A 68 4.71 11.86 8.50
CA SER A 68 4.71 12.99 9.45
C SER A 68 4.46 12.59 10.89
N CYS A 69 3.99 11.37 11.15
CA CYS A 69 3.72 10.89 12.50
C CYS A 69 5.05 10.76 13.27
N PRO A 70 5.24 11.49 14.39
CA PRO A 70 6.52 11.56 15.09
C PRO A 70 6.93 10.23 15.76
N ASP A 71 5.95 9.40 16.06
CA ASP A 71 6.13 8.07 16.65
C ASP A 71 5.18 7.10 15.96
N ARG A 72 5.72 6.15 15.19
CA ARG A 72 4.92 5.18 14.42
C ARG A 72 4.07 4.27 15.30
N SER A 73 4.42 4.10 16.58
CA SER A 73 3.59 3.33 17.52
C SER A 73 2.24 4.00 17.84
N LEU A 74 2.06 5.29 17.48
CA LEU A 74 0.77 5.96 17.52
C LEU A 74 -0.18 5.45 16.43
N LEU A 75 0.36 4.99 15.29
CA LEU A 75 -0.44 4.44 14.20
C LEU A 75 -0.75 2.95 14.41
N ALA A 76 -0.01 2.28 15.29
CA ALA A 76 -0.15 0.85 15.56
C ALA A 76 -1.59 0.50 15.97
N SER A 77 -2.33 -0.05 15.01
CA SER A 77 -3.71 -0.47 15.12
C SER A 77 -3.97 -1.57 14.10
N HIS A 78 -5.03 -2.34 14.30
CA HIS A 78 -5.44 -3.33 13.30
C HIS A 78 -5.73 -2.68 11.95
N PHE A 79 -6.44 -1.55 11.97
CA PHE A 79 -6.74 -0.74 10.79
C PHE A 79 -5.47 -0.36 10.01
N TYR A 80 -4.41 0.07 10.71
CA TYR A 80 -3.16 0.47 10.06
C TYR A 80 -2.53 -0.65 9.22
N LEU A 81 -2.60 -1.91 9.68
CA LEU A 81 -2.08 -3.06 8.93
C LEU A 81 -2.97 -3.45 7.74
N GLU A 82 -4.26 -3.13 7.80
CA GLU A 82 -5.22 -3.39 6.71
C GLU A 82 -5.33 -2.24 5.72
N LEU A 83 -4.75 -1.07 6.03
CA LEU A 83 -4.91 0.16 5.26
C LEU A 83 -4.57 0.00 3.77
N PRO A 84 -3.45 -0.64 3.35
CA PRO A 84 -3.22 -0.91 1.93
C PRO A 84 -4.32 -1.73 1.25
N GLN A 85 -4.98 -2.64 1.97
CA GLN A 85 -6.07 -3.45 1.41
C GLN A 85 -7.31 -2.63 1.07
N VAL A 86 -7.54 -1.50 1.76
CA VAL A 86 -8.62 -0.56 1.42
C VAL A 86 -8.45 -0.08 -0.03
N PHE A 87 -7.21 0.26 -0.40
CA PHE A 87 -6.88 0.75 -1.74
C PHE A 87 -6.89 -0.37 -2.78
N VAL A 88 -6.42 -1.59 -2.44
CA VAL A 88 -6.56 -2.75 -3.33
C VAL A 88 -8.03 -3.02 -3.66
N LYS A 89 -8.91 -3.03 -2.64
CA LYS A 89 -10.35 -3.25 -2.82
C LYS A 89 -11.04 -2.15 -3.62
N ALA A 90 -10.52 -0.93 -3.55
CA ALA A 90 -10.96 0.20 -4.37
C ALA A 90 -10.39 0.17 -5.81
N GLY A 91 -9.51 -0.79 -6.14
CA GLY A 91 -8.86 -0.92 -7.44
C GLY A 91 -7.56 -0.11 -7.59
N ASP A 92 -7.15 0.64 -6.56
CA ASP A 92 -5.91 1.41 -6.55
C ASP A 92 -4.74 0.56 -6.02
N ARG A 93 -4.26 -0.34 -6.88
CA ARG A 93 -3.17 -1.26 -6.58
C ARG A 93 -1.85 -0.54 -6.34
N SER A 94 -1.56 0.46 -7.17
CA SER A 94 -0.33 1.25 -7.06
C SER A 94 -0.33 2.04 -5.75
N GLY A 95 -1.45 2.71 -5.43
CA GLY A 95 -1.63 3.40 -4.16
C GLY A 95 -1.46 2.50 -2.95
N ALA A 96 -2.01 1.28 -2.99
CA ALA A 96 -1.82 0.29 -1.94
C ALA A 96 -0.35 -0.05 -1.69
N ILE A 97 0.43 -0.29 -2.76
CA ILE A 97 1.86 -0.58 -2.67
C ILE A 97 2.60 0.63 -2.10
N GLU A 98 2.31 1.84 -2.58
CA GLU A 98 2.96 3.05 -2.08
C GLU A 98 2.70 3.30 -0.59
N ILE A 99 1.48 3.08 -0.13
CA ILE A 99 1.12 3.21 1.28
C ILE A 99 1.86 2.17 2.10
N ALA A 100 1.86 0.90 1.68
CA ALA A 100 2.57 -0.16 2.38
C ALA A 100 4.07 0.16 2.52
N LYS A 101 4.70 0.74 1.48
CA LYS A 101 6.09 1.22 1.55
C LYS A 101 6.27 2.36 2.56
N ALA A 102 5.35 3.32 2.60
CA ALA A 102 5.42 4.44 3.55
C ALA A 102 5.38 3.96 5.01
N MET A 103 4.77 2.80 5.28
CA MET A 103 4.73 2.19 6.61
C MET A 103 6.09 1.65 7.09
N GLY A 104 7.08 1.51 6.20
CA GLY A 104 8.40 0.93 6.48
C GLY A 104 8.32 -0.52 6.95
N GLU A 105 8.98 -0.88 8.06
CA GLU A 105 8.96 -2.25 8.60
C GLU A 105 7.55 -2.80 8.85
N ALA A 106 6.64 -1.94 9.33
CA ALA A 106 5.24 -2.31 9.54
C ALA A 106 4.50 -2.61 8.21
N GLY A 107 5.09 -2.22 7.08
CA GLY A 107 4.61 -2.43 5.72
C GLY A 107 4.89 -3.80 5.14
N THR A 108 5.78 -4.61 5.73
CA THR A 108 6.11 -5.97 5.24
C THR A 108 4.88 -6.87 5.19
N LEU A 109 4.12 -6.96 6.29
CA LEU A 109 2.89 -7.76 6.33
C LEU A 109 1.82 -7.21 5.37
N PRO A 110 1.54 -5.89 5.34
CA PRO A 110 0.66 -5.31 4.33
C PRO A 110 1.08 -5.59 2.88
N LEU A 111 2.37 -5.51 2.53
CA LEU A 111 2.86 -5.84 1.18
C LEU A 111 2.57 -7.30 0.81
N ILE A 112 2.74 -8.23 1.74
CA ILE A 112 2.38 -9.64 1.55
C ILE A 112 0.86 -9.78 1.37
N GLY A 113 0.06 -9.06 2.15
CA GLY A 113 -1.40 -9.03 2.03
C GLY A 113 -1.90 -8.47 0.69
N VAL A 114 -1.25 -7.41 0.20
CA VAL A 114 -1.48 -6.83 -1.15
C VAL A 114 -1.14 -7.87 -2.21
N ALA A 115 0.06 -8.47 -2.15
CA ALA A 115 0.46 -9.51 -3.09
C ALA A 115 -0.49 -10.72 -3.08
N ALA A 116 -1.00 -11.14 -1.92
CA ALA A 116 -1.96 -12.23 -1.82
C ALA A 116 -3.29 -11.90 -2.54
N HIS A 117 -3.82 -10.69 -2.38
CA HIS A 117 -5.02 -10.26 -3.11
C HIS A 117 -4.77 -10.20 -4.62
N LEU A 118 -3.64 -9.61 -5.05
CA LEU A 118 -3.27 -9.55 -6.47
C LEU A 118 -3.12 -10.94 -7.09
N ALA A 119 -2.57 -11.91 -6.34
CA ALA A 119 -2.48 -13.29 -6.77
C ALA A 119 -3.85 -13.97 -6.94
N GLN A 120 -4.82 -13.67 -6.05
CA GLN A 120 -6.19 -14.16 -6.17
C GLN A 120 -6.88 -13.61 -7.44
N ASP A 121 -6.56 -12.37 -7.82
CA ASP A 121 -7.01 -11.74 -9.06
C ASP A 121 -6.26 -12.26 -10.31
N GLY A 122 -5.24 -13.10 -10.14
CA GLY A 122 -4.37 -13.57 -11.23
C GLY A 122 -3.35 -12.55 -11.72
N ASP A 123 -3.19 -11.41 -11.04
CA ASP A 123 -2.26 -10.34 -11.40
C ASP A 123 -0.83 -10.65 -10.95
N VAL A 124 -0.15 -11.52 -11.70
CA VAL A 124 1.24 -11.90 -11.40
C VAL A 124 2.23 -10.75 -11.56
N ALA A 125 1.95 -9.81 -12.45
CA ALA A 125 2.80 -8.62 -12.61
C ALA A 125 2.73 -7.75 -11.35
N GLY A 126 1.52 -7.47 -10.86
CA GLY A 126 1.30 -6.73 -9.62
C GLY A 126 1.85 -7.46 -8.38
N VAL A 127 1.75 -8.80 -8.33
CA VAL A 127 2.42 -9.59 -7.28
C VAL A 127 3.93 -9.34 -7.27
N ARG A 128 4.58 -9.40 -8.44
CA ARG A 128 6.03 -9.16 -8.55
C ARG A 128 6.38 -7.74 -8.13
N GLU A 129 5.58 -6.75 -8.53
CA GLU A 129 5.77 -5.36 -8.15
C GLU A 129 5.68 -5.20 -6.62
N ALA A 130 4.60 -5.67 -5.99
CA ALA A 130 4.43 -5.58 -4.55
C ALA A 130 5.59 -6.25 -3.79
N LEU A 131 5.97 -7.47 -4.18
CA LEU A 131 7.05 -8.23 -3.54
C LEU A 131 8.45 -7.67 -3.86
N SER A 132 8.63 -6.89 -4.94
CA SER A 132 9.90 -6.20 -5.22
C SER A 132 10.29 -5.20 -4.12
N ASN A 133 9.31 -4.76 -3.32
CA ASN A 133 9.51 -3.83 -2.22
C ASN A 133 9.76 -4.51 -0.86
N LEU A 134 9.82 -5.85 -0.82
CA LEU A 134 10.28 -6.58 0.36
C LEU A 134 11.81 -6.59 0.41
N GLU A 135 12.38 -6.45 1.61
CA GLU A 135 13.83 -6.57 1.83
C GLU A 135 14.27 -8.04 1.89
N ASP A 136 13.41 -8.92 2.41
CA ASP A 136 13.69 -10.35 2.55
C ASP A 136 13.55 -11.09 1.20
N GLU A 137 14.70 -11.40 0.60
CA GLU A 137 14.80 -12.10 -0.69
C GLU A 137 14.29 -13.54 -0.65
N ASP A 138 14.50 -14.23 0.48
CA ASP A 138 14.08 -15.62 0.64
C ASP A 138 12.56 -15.69 0.74
N LEU A 139 11.96 -14.79 1.52
CA LEU A 139 10.51 -14.64 1.62
C LEU A 139 9.91 -14.26 0.27
N ARG A 140 10.50 -13.28 -0.44
CA ARG A 140 10.10 -12.88 -1.79
C ARG A 140 10.07 -14.08 -2.74
N THR A 141 11.16 -14.83 -2.79
CA THR A 141 11.32 -16.01 -3.66
C THR A 141 10.33 -17.11 -3.31
N MET A 142 10.12 -17.37 -2.02
CA MET A 142 9.16 -18.36 -1.53
C MET A 142 7.73 -18.02 -1.97
N ILE A 143 7.30 -16.77 -1.81
CA ILE A 143 5.95 -16.32 -2.19
C ILE A 143 5.78 -16.40 -3.72
N LEU A 144 6.76 -15.91 -4.50
CA LEU A 144 6.70 -15.96 -5.97
C LEU A 144 6.60 -17.39 -6.51
N ARG A 145 7.33 -18.34 -5.91
CA ARG A 145 7.22 -19.77 -6.26
C ARG A 145 5.82 -20.30 -5.99
N LYS A 146 5.23 -19.95 -4.84
CA LYS A 146 3.87 -20.36 -4.46
C LYS A 146 2.84 -19.81 -5.44
N VAL A 147 2.91 -18.52 -5.78
CA VAL A 147 1.98 -17.88 -6.74
C VAL A 147 2.10 -18.54 -8.11
N SER A 148 3.32 -18.79 -8.59
CA SER A 148 3.56 -19.46 -9.88
C SER A 148 2.99 -20.88 -9.92
N SER A 149 2.98 -21.59 -8.79
CA SER A 149 2.40 -22.95 -8.70
C SER A 149 0.86 -22.99 -8.72
N LEU A 150 0.21 -21.86 -8.41
CA LEU A 150 -1.25 -21.73 -8.40
C LEU A 150 -1.81 -21.34 -9.76
N GLN A 151 -0.97 -20.88 -10.70
CA GLN A 151 -1.41 -20.61 -12.05
C GLN A 151 -1.74 -21.93 -12.77
N PRO A 152 -2.92 -22.04 -13.41
CA PRO A 152 -3.21 -23.18 -14.26
C PRO A 152 -2.18 -23.24 -15.38
N LYS A 153 -1.70 -24.45 -15.71
CA LYS A 153 -0.75 -24.74 -16.81
C LYS A 153 -1.23 -24.32 -18.21
N ALA A 154 -2.30 -23.53 -18.33
CA ALA A 154 -2.88 -23.10 -19.60
C ALA A 154 -1.94 -22.20 -20.42
N GLU A 155 -1.01 -21.48 -19.79
CA GLU A 155 -0.02 -20.66 -20.51
C GLU A 155 1.24 -21.44 -20.94
N GLN A 156 1.48 -22.65 -20.42
CA GLN A 156 2.60 -23.50 -20.88
C GLN A 156 2.31 -24.22 -22.21
N PHE A 157 1.04 -24.32 -22.61
CA PHE A 157 0.65 -25.02 -23.85
C PHE A 157 0.64 -24.15 -25.11
N ASN A 158 0.69 -22.82 -24.99
CA ASN A 158 0.71 -21.92 -26.16
C ASN A 158 2.12 -21.59 -26.70
N LEU A 159 3.19 -22.15 -26.12
CA LEU A 159 4.58 -22.00 -26.59
C LEU A 159 5.20 -23.30 -27.14
N ARG A 160 4.40 -24.34 -27.36
CA ARG A 160 4.84 -25.58 -28.01
C ARG A 160 3.87 -26.01 -29.11
N GLU A 161 3.79 -25.19 -30.16
CA GLU A 161 3.60 -25.76 -31.50
C GLU A 161 5.01 -26.09 -32.04
N PRO A 162 5.40 -27.36 -32.13
CA PRO A 162 6.54 -27.73 -32.94
C PRO A 162 6.11 -27.62 -34.41
N GLY A 163 6.39 -26.46 -35.02
CA GLY A 163 6.43 -26.33 -36.46
C GLY A 163 7.49 -27.31 -37.00
N ALA A 164 7.03 -28.50 -37.37
CA ALA A 164 7.84 -29.56 -37.92
C ALA A 164 8.57 -29.04 -39.17
N GLY A 165 9.88 -28.81 -39.02
CA GLY A 165 10.77 -28.77 -40.16
C GLY A 165 10.76 -30.11 -40.86
N GLN A 166 10.24 -30.15 -42.08
CA GLN A 166 10.61 -31.17 -43.05
C GLN A 166 11.51 -30.55 -44.12
N ALA A 167 12.79 -30.91 -43.99
CA ALA A 167 13.70 -31.32 -45.04
C ALA A 167 13.92 -30.37 -46.24
N SER A 168 15.04 -29.66 -46.17
CA SER A 168 15.87 -29.40 -47.34
C SER A 168 16.43 -30.74 -47.89
N ARG A 169 16.12 -31.07 -49.14
CA ARG A 169 17.04 -31.86 -49.99
C ARG A 169 17.10 -31.22 -51.36
N SER A 170 18.25 -30.62 -51.58
CA SER A 170 18.85 -30.27 -52.86
C SER A 170 18.89 -31.47 -53.82
N GLY A 171 18.54 -31.22 -55.07
CA GLY A 171 18.72 -32.12 -56.21
C GLY A 171 18.83 -31.28 -57.48
N SER A 172 20.05 -30.82 -57.76
CA SER A 172 20.47 -30.28 -59.06
C SER A 172 20.74 -31.45 -60.01
N LEU A 173 20.17 -31.43 -61.23
CA LEU A 173 20.83 -31.69 -62.53
C LEU A 173 19.85 -32.14 -63.64
N ALA A 174 19.81 -31.34 -64.70
CA ALA A 174 19.78 -31.66 -66.14
C ALA A 174 18.85 -32.76 -66.70
N ALA A 175 17.93 -32.34 -67.56
CA ALA A 175 17.90 -32.66 -69.01
C ALA A 175 16.99 -31.66 -69.73
#